data_AF-Q9AHL7-F1
#
_entry.id   AF-Q9AHL7-F1
#
_cell.length_a   1.000
_cell.length_b   1.000
_cell.length_c   1.000
_cell.angle_alpha   90.00
_cell.angle_beta   90.00
_cell.angle_gamma   90.00
#
_symmetry.space_group_name_H-M   'P 1'
#
loop_
_entity.id
_entity.type
_entity.pdbx_description
1 polymer ?
#
loop_
_entity_poly.entity_id
_entity_poly.type
_entity_poly.pdbx_seq_one_letter_code
_entity_poly.pdbx_strand_id
1 'polypeptide(L)'
;MSILYDYIRLNMYQEFLIFSKGMLKIPYLSGFFTQRLKMFSPFVTWKKERTCILEWGYKASSKKARHFAQQHDLPYATIEDGFLRSIGLGVDGYPPFSLVYDDIGIYYDINQPSRLE
;
A
#
# COMPACT_ATOMS: atom_id res chain seq x y z
N MET A 1 -17.39 -3.59 -9.97
CA MET A 1 -16.15 -3.43 -10.78
C MET A 1 -15.48 -4.80 -10.88
N SER A 2 -15.07 -5.28 -12.05
CA SER A 2 -14.60 -6.68 -12.20
C SER A 2 -13.14 -6.86 -11.78
N ILE A 3 -12.78 -7.99 -11.18
CA ILE A 3 -11.41 -8.40 -10.78
C ILE A 3 -10.35 -8.13 -11.87
N LEU A 4 -10.72 -8.29 -13.14
CA LEU A 4 -9.84 -8.04 -14.28
C LEU A 4 -9.38 -6.57 -14.38
N TYR A 5 -10.22 -5.61 -14.03
CA TYR A 5 -9.90 -4.18 -14.06
C TYR A 5 -8.85 -3.83 -13.01
N ASP A 6 -9.03 -4.35 -11.79
CA ASP A 6 -8.10 -4.13 -10.68
C ASP A 6 -6.75 -4.78 -10.95
N TYR A 7 -6.76 -5.98 -11.55
CA TYR A 7 -5.56 -6.64 -12.02
C TYR A 7 -4.82 -5.80 -13.07
N ILE A 8 -5.52 -5.27 -14.07
CA ILE A 8 -4.91 -4.41 -15.10
C ILE A 8 -4.30 -3.17 -14.43
N ARG A 9 -5.04 -2.51 -13.53
CA ARG A 9 -4.61 -1.28 -12.85
C ARG A 9 -3.35 -1.49 -12.01
N LEU A 10 -3.30 -2.57 -11.21
CA LEU A 10 -2.09 -2.93 -10.46
C LEU A 10 -0.90 -3.19 -11.40
N ASN A 11 -1.13 -3.89 -12.52
CA ASN A 11 -0.09 -4.16 -13.52
C ASN A 11 0.35 -2.94 -14.35
N MET A 12 -0.34 -1.79 -14.25
CA MET A 12 0.15 -0.54 -14.83
C MET A 12 1.35 0.02 -14.06
N TYR A 13 1.44 -0.28 -12.76
CA TYR A 13 2.54 0.17 -11.92
C TYR A 13 3.75 -0.75 -12.06
N GLN A 14 4.95 -0.17 -12.11
CA GLN A 14 6.21 -0.93 -12.00
C GLN A 14 6.76 -0.92 -10.59
N GLU A 15 6.46 0.12 -9.82
CA GLU A 15 6.95 0.28 -8.45
C GLU A 15 5.89 0.91 -7.54
N PHE A 16 5.92 0.49 -6.27
CA PHE A 16 5.27 1.16 -5.18
C PHE A 16 6.29 1.96 -4.39
N LEU A 17 6.01 3.25 -4.21
CA LEU A 17 6.82 4.14 -3.40
C LEU A 17 6.22 4.21 -1.99
N ILE A 18 6.98 3.79 -0.99
CA ILE A 18 6.56 3.72 0.42
C ILE A 18 7.31 4.76 1.25
N PHE A 19 6.67 5.36 2.25
CA PHE A 19 7.31 6.34 3.14
C PHE A 19 7.61 5.77 4.53
N SER A 20 7.01 4.63 4.88
CA SER A 20 7.17 3.98 6.18
C SER A 20 8.26 2.92 6.18
N LYS A 21 9.35 3.16 6.93
CA LYS A 21 10.38 2.13 7.20
C LYS A 21 9.81 0.90 7.93
N GLY A 22 8.67 1.05 8.62
CA GLY A 22 8.01 -0.08 9.28
C GLY A 22 7.56 -1.15 8.28
N MET A 23 7.09 -0.74 7.09
CA MET A 23 6.69 -1.67 6.03
C MET A 23 7.86 -2.54 5.56
N LEU A 24 9.08 -1.99 5.49
CA LEU A 24 10.27 -2.77 5.14
C LEU A 24 10.62 -3.87 6.16
N LYS A 25 10.11 -3.77 7.39
CA LYS A 25 10.34 -4.76 8.44
C LYS A 25 9.31 -5.89 8.42
N ILE A 26 8.24 -5.76 7.64
CA ILE A 26 7.19 -6.77 7.57
C ILE A 26 7.73 -7.95 6.76
N PRO A 27 7.84 -9.15 7.34
CA PRO A 27 8.41 -10.28 6.64
C PRO A 27 7.59 -10.61 5.39
N TYR A 28 8.28 -10.88 4.29
CA TYR A 28 7.71 -11.26 3.00
C TYR A 28 6.77 -10.23 2.35
N LEU A 29 6.74 -8.97 2.82
CA LEU A 29 5.83 -7.95 2.28
C LEU A 29 5.97 -7.76 0.77
N SER A 30 7.20 -7.74 0.25
CA SER A 30 7.45 -7.61 -1.19
C SER A 30 6.93 -8.80 -1.99
N GLY A 31 6.68 -9.95 -1.37
CA GLY A 31 6.12 -11.14 -2.02
C GLY A 31 4.64 -11.03 -2.34
N PHE A 32 3.91 -10.08 -1.74
CA PHE A 32 2.50 -9.82 -2.05
C PHE A 32 2.31 -9.03 -3.35
N PHE A 33 3.37 -8.45 -3.89
CA PHE A 33 3.30 -7.56 -5.05
C PHE A 33 4.24 -8.04 -6.15
N THR A 34 3.78 -7.94 -7.40
CA THR A 34 4.67 -8.13 -8.56
C THR A 34 5.53 -6.88 -8.80
N GLN A 35 5.09 -5.73 -8.28
CA GLN A 35 5.78 -4.44 -8.33
C GLN A 35 6.93 -4.37 -7.34
N ARG A 36 7.93 -3.55 -7.66
CA ARG A 36 9.04 -3.28 -6.73
C ARG A 36 8.59 -2.36 -5.62
N LEU A 37 8.87 -2.71 -4.36
CA LEU A 37 8.72 -1.79 -3.24
C LEU A 37 9.97 -0.92 -3.12
N LYS A 38 9.80 0.40 -3.13
CA LYS A 38 10.88 1.37 -3.05
C LYS A 38 10.64 2.35 -1.91
N MET A 39 11.62 2.49 -1.02
CA MET A 39 11.57 3.52 0.02
C MET A 39 11.72 4.90 -0.60
N PHE A 40 10.83 5.82 -0.24
CA PHE A 40 10.97 7.22 -0.61
C PHE A 40 12.25 7.80 0.00
N SER A 41 13.03 8.44 -0.86
CA SER A 41 14.17 9.26 -0.48
C SER A 41 14.28 10.42 -1.47
N PRO A 42 14.57 11.64 -1.01
CA PRO A 42 14.78 12.79 -1.91
C PRO A 42 15.90 12.56 -2.94
N PHE A 43 16.82 11.63 -2.65
CA PHE A 43 17.98 11.33 -3.49
C PHE A 43 17.77 10.14 -4.43
N VAL A 44 16.60 9.51 -4.38
CA VAL A 44 16.27 8.33 -5.18
C VAL A 44 15.32 8.72 -6.30
N THR A 45 15.70 8.43 -7.54
CA THR A 45 14.85 8.69 -8.71
C THR A 45 13.68 7.72 -8.75
N TRP A 46 12.52 8.18 -9.19
CA TRP A 46 11.31 7.38 -9.42
C TRP A 46 10.63 7.88 -10.69
N LYS A 47 9.85 7.03 -11.37
CA LYS A 47 9.20 7.37 -12.65
C LYS A 47 7.71 7.58 -12.46
N LYS A 48 7.29 8.85 -12.44
CA LYS A 48 5.91 9.27 -12.13
C LYS A 48 4.84 8.39 -12.81
N GLU A 49 4.98 8.11 -14.09
CA GLU A 49 3.96 7.41 -14.90
C GLU A 49 3.73 5.94 -14.51
N ARG A 50 4.62 5.35 -13.71
CA ARG A 50 4.58 3.92 -13.33
C ARG A 50 4.73 3.72 -11.82
N THR A 51 4.52 4.77 -11.05
CA THR A 51 4.65 4.76 -9.58
C THR A 51 3.29 4.94 -8.93
N CYS A 52 3.00 4.12 -7.94
CA CYS A 52 1.89 4.31 -7.02
C CYS A 52 2.44 4.47 -5.59
N ILE A 53 1.86 5.36 -4.81
CA ILE A 53 2.21 5.53 -3.40
C ILE A 53 1.48 4.44 -2.61
N LEU A 54 2.21 3.66 -1.82
CA LEU A 54 1.64 2.57 -1.02
C LEU A 54 1.95 2.79 0.46
N GLU A 55 0.93 2.81 1.30
CA GLU A 55 1.07 3.03 2.74
C GLU A 55 0.33 1.99 3.57
N TRP A 56 0.77 1.79 4.81
CA TRP A 56 0.10 0.91 5.76
C TRP A 56 -0.96 1.66 6.56
N GLY A 57 -2.22 1.54 6.15
CA GLY A 57 -3.39 2.18 6.76
C GLY A 57 -3.33 3.71 6.84
N TYR A 58 -4.26 4.28 7.63
CA TYR A 58 -4.35 5.72 7.89
C TYR A 58 -3.74 6.15 9.22
N LYS A 59 -2.44 5.94 9.34
CA LYS A 59 -1.63 6.45 10.47
C LYS A 59 -1.29 7.93 10.27
N ALA A 60 -0.98 8.64 11.36
CA ALA A 60 -0.47 10.01 11.28
C ALA A 60 0.79 10.10 10.40
N SER A 61 1.61 9.04 10.38
CA SER A 61 2.80 8.91 9.54
C SER A 61 2.49 8.91 8.04
N SER A 62 1.30 8.46 7.61
CA SER A 62 0.93 8.41 6.19
C SER A 62 0.41 9.75 5.65
N LYS A 63 0.27 10.80 6.49
CA LYS A 63 -0.07 12.16 6.05
C LYS A 63 0.93 12.71 5.03
N LYS A 64 2.23 12.50 5.25
CA LYS A 64 3.29 12.96 4.34
C LYS A 64 3.17 12.28 2.97
N ALA A 65 2.92 10.98 2.95
CA ALA A 65 2.75 10.22 1.72
C ALA A 65 1.49 10.64 0.95
N ARG A 66 0.36 10.87 1.63
CA ARG A 66 -0.87 11.40 1.00
C ARG A 66 -0.66 12.79 0.40
N HIS A 67 -0.03 13.70 1.16
CA HIS A 67 0.26 15.04 0.67
C HIS A 67 1.18 14.98 -0.56
N PHE A 68 2.22 14.15 -0.51
CA PHE A 68 3.12 13.94 -1.64
C PHE A 68 2.37 13.38 -2.87
N ALA A 69 1.50 12.38 -2.67
CA ALA A 69 0.69 11.83 -3.75
C ALA A 69 -0.19 12.90 -4.41
N GLN A 70 -0.85 13.74 -3.60
CA GLN A 70 -1.67 14.85 -4.07
C GLN A 70 -0.86 15.90 -4.81
N GLN A 71 0.27 16.34 -4.25
CA GLN A 71 1.14 17.35 -4.86
C GLN A 71 1.70 16.92 -6.20
N HIS A 72 1.98 15.62 -6.35
CA HIS A 72 2.58 15.07 -7.55
C HIS A 72 1.58 14.40 -8.49
N ASP A 73 0.29 14.43 -8.19
CA ASP A 73 -0.75 13.74 -8.96
C ASP A 73 -0.38 12.27 -9.21
N LEU A 74 -0.13 11.55 -8.12
CA LEU A 74 0.21 10.14 -8.11
C LEU A 74 -0.96 9.32 -7.54
N PRO A 75 -1.21 8.11 -8.06
CA PRO A 75 -2.14 7.19 -7.44
C PRO A 75 -1.65 6.83 -6.04
N TYR A 76 -2.61 6.63 -5.14
CA TYR A 76 -2.38 6.32 -3.74
C TYR A 76 -3.21 5.10 -3.37
N ALA A 77 -2.58 4.15 -2.69
CA ALA A 77 -3.25 2.99 -2.13
C ALA A 77 -2.79 2.74 -0.70
N THR A 78 -3.69 2.18 0.09
CA THR A 78 -3.40 1.65 1.41
C THR A 78 -3.37 0.13 1.38
N ILE A 79 -2.57 -0.43 2.28
CA ILE A 79 -2.66 -1.83 2.67
C ILE A 79 -2.85 -1.95 4.18
N GLU A 80 -3.41 -3.08 4.59
CA GLU A 80 -3.54 -3.48 5.99
C GLU A 80 -3.48 -5.00 6.08
N ASP A 81 -3.40 -5.52 7.29
CA ASP A 81 -3.56 -6.96 7.53
C ASP A 81 -4.88 -7.47 6.93
N GLY A 82 -4.82 -8.61 6.24
CA GLY A 82 -6.02 -9.28 5.76
C GLY A 82 -6.84 -9.85 6.91
N PHE A 83 -8.15 -10.03 6.69
CA PHE A 83 -9.07 -10.59 7.69
C PHE A 83 -8.62 -11.95 8.23
N LEU A 84 -7.94 -12.75 7.39
CA LEU A 84 -7.25 -13.98 7.78
C LEU A 84 -5.74 -13.74 7.74
N ARG A 85 -5.22 -13.15 8.82
CA ARG A 85 -3.84 -12.64 8.87
C ARG A 85 -2.79 -13.74 9.00
N SER A 86 -2.89 -14.61 9.99
CA SER A 86 -1.78 -15.50 10.39
C SER A 86 -2.22 -16.54 11.42
N ILE A 87 -1.37 -17.55 11.68
CA ILE A 87 -1.58 -18.55 12.74
C ILE A 87 -1.32 -18.03 14.16
N GLY A 88 -0.61 -16.90 14.30
CA GLY A 88 -0.31 -16.24 15.57
C GLY A 88 -0.40 -14.73 15.44
N LEU A 89 -0.12 -13.97 16.50
CA LEU A 89 -0.30 -12.52 16.50
C LEU A 89 0.82 -11.78 15.77
N GLY A 90 0.50 -10.64 15.16
CA GLY A 90 1.51 -9.80 14.51
C GLY A 90 2.54 -9.20 15.47
N VAL A 91 2.13 -8.90 16.71
CA VAL A 91 3.03 -8.40 17.76
C VAL A 91 4.08 -9.42 18.17
N ASP A 92 3.79 -10.71 17.99
CA ASP A 92 4.72 -11.82 18.24
C ASP A 92 5.60 -12.12 17.01
N GLY A 93 5.54 -11.28 15.97
CA GLY A 93 6.35 -11.40 14.77
C GLY A 93 5.83 -12.37 13.72
N TYR A 94 4.62 -12.94 13.88
CA TYR A 94 4.04 -13.80 12.84
C TYR A 94 3.79 -13.00 11.55
N PRO A 95 4.26 -13.49 10.38
CA PRO A 95 4.10 -12.79 9.11
C PRO A 95 2.63 -12.79 8.67
N PRO A 96 2.17 -11.76 7.94
CA PRO A 96 0.87 -11.82 7.30
C PRO A 96 0.87 -12.87 6.17
N PHE A 97 -0.22 -13.60 6.04
CA PHE A 97 -0.53 -14.52 4.94
C PHE A 97 -1.45 -13.89 3.89
N SER A 98 -2.17 -12.83 4.29
CA SER A 98 -3.02 -12.04 3.40
C SER A 98 -2.95 -10.57 3.77
N LEU A 99 -3.22 -9.72 2.79
CA LEU A 99 -3.32 -8.27 2.95
C LEU A 99 -4.63 -7.79 2.34
N VAL A 100 -5.20 -6.73 2.92
CA VAL A 100 -6.15 -5.89 2.21
C VAL A 100 -5.36 -4.88 1.37
N TYR A 101 -5.80 -4.65 0.14
CA TYR A 101 -5.33 -3.56 -0.72
C TYR A 101 -6.52 -2.67 -1.06
N ASP A 102 -6.38 -1.36 -0.86
CA ASP A 102 -7.44 -0.40 -1.10
C ASP A 102 -6.89 0.88 -1.76
N ASP A 103 -7.32 1.15 -3.00
CA ASP A 103 -6.96 2.35 -3.77
C ASP A 103 -8.05 3.44 -3.76
N ILE A 104 -9.06 3.29 -2.88
CA ILE A 104 -10.14 4.24 -2.64
C ILE A 104 -10.02 4.81 -1.21
N GLY A 105 -9.83 3.95 -0.22
CA GLY A 105 -9.78 4.30 1.19
C GLY A 105 -9.09 3.23 2.03
N ILE A 106 -9.75 2.79 3.09
CA ILE A 106 -9.42 1.57 3.86
C ILE A 106 -10.68 1.12 4.63
N TYR A 107 -10.93 -0.18 4.72
CA TYR A 107 -12.21 -0.77 5.19
C TYR A 107 -12.70 -0.35 6.59
N TYR A 108 -11.83 0.12 7.48
CA TYR A 108 -12.20 0.55 8.83
C TYR A 108 -12.45 2.05 8.94
N ASP A 109 -12.11 2.83 7.91
CA ASP A 109 -12.30 4.27 7.95
C ASP A 109 -13.73 4.62 7.53
N ILE A 110 -14.54 5.03 8.50
CA ILE A 110 -15.94 5.42 8.29
C ILE A 110 -16.11 6.83 7.70
N ASN A 111 -15.02 7.60 7.56
CA ASN A 111 -15.11 9.00 7.10
C ASN A 111 -15.09 9.15 5.58
N GLN A 112 -14.80 8.07 4.85
CA GLN A 112 -14.70 8.05 3.40
C GLN A 112 -14.95 6.64 2.86
N PRO A 113 -15.38 6.51 1.59
CA PRO A 113 -15.58 5.20 1.00
C PRO A 113 -14.32 4.35 0.98
N SER A 114 -14.53 3.04 0.93
CA SER A 114 -13.49 2.02 0.79
C SER A 114 -13.81 1.10 -0.39
N ARG A 115 -12.85 0.28 -0.82
CA ARG A 115 -13.12 -0.75 -1.83
C ARG A 115 -14.11 -1.82 -1.40
N LEU A 116 -14.30 -1.98 -0.09
CA LEU A 116 -15.17 -3.00 0.47
C LEU A 116 -16.66 -2.63 0.35
N GLU A 117 -16.97 -1.34 0.26
CA GLU A 117 -18.32 -0.78 0.10
C GLU A 117 -18.82 -0.86 -1.35
#